data_AF-A0A2T2UBX3-F1
#
_entry.id   AF-A0A2T2UBX3-F1
#
_cell.length_a   1.000
_cell.length_b   1.000
_cell.length_c   1.000
_cell.angle_alpha   90.00
_cell.angle_beta   90.00
_cell.angle_gamma   90.00
#
_symmetry.space_group_name_H-M   'P 1'
#
loop_
_entity.id
_entity.type
_entity.pdbx_description
1 polymer ?
#
loop_
_entity_poly.entity_id
_entity_poly.type
_entity_poly.pdbx_seq_one_letter_code
_entity_poly.pdbx_strand_id
1 'polypeptide(L)'
;DGLLYRYPPSTDDGLSSEEGAFGICSFWDEEMFARLGRVDEARENFDRTLSYANDLGLFAEEIDPETGAFLGNFPQAFTHVGLINAALTLENASDDSSGPPLTSGW
;
A
#
# COMPACT_ATOMS: atom_id res chain seq x y z
N ASP A 1 -5.77 -9.30 -5.35
CA ASP A 1 -6.19 -7.94 -4.95
C ASP A 1 -5.05 -7.14 -4.35
N GLY A 2 -4.15 -7.74 -3.54
CA GLY A 2 -2.97 -7.05 -3.01
C GLY A 2 -3.29 -6.14 -1.81
N LEU A 3 -4.54 -6.16 -1.36
CA LEU A 3 -5.01 -5.41 -0.22
C LEU A 3 -4.78 -6.20 1.07
N LEU A 4 -4.38 -5.52 2.14
CA LEU A 4 -4.14 -6.11 3.44
C LEU A 4 -5.16 -5.67 4.48
N TYR A 5 -5.72 -6.64 5.17
CA TYR A 5 -6.45 -6.41 6.41
C TYR A 5 -5.48 -6.07 7.55
N ARG A 6 -5.97 -5.31 8.52
CA ARG A 6 -5.24 -5.03 9.76
C ARG A 6 -5.07 -6.29 10.62
N TYR A 7 -6.09 -7.15 10.63
CA TYR A 7 -6.10 -8.44 11.31
C TYR A 7 -6.71 -9.51 10.40
N PRO A 8 -6.52 -10.81 10.70
CA PRO A 8 -7.29 -11.85 10.01
C PRO A 8 -8.80 -11.57 10.15
N PRO A 9 -9.61 -11.70 9.08
CA PRO A 9 -11.05 -11.37 9.11
C PRO A 9 -11.88 -12.11 10.17
N SER A 10 -11.36 -13.19 10.73
CA SER A 10 -11.99 -13.94 11.82
C SER A 10 -11.69 -13.38 13.22
N THR A 11 -11.00 -12.25 13.32
CA THR A 11 -10.62 -11.63 14.59
C THR A 11 -11.80 -10.85 15.16
N ASP A 12 -12.19 -11.14 16.40
CA ASP A 12 -13.16 -10.32 17.13
C ASP A 12 -12.45 -9.07 17.66
N ASP A 13 -12.61 -7.96 16.95
CA ASP A 13 -12.07 -6.65 17.32
C ASP A 13 -13.08 -5.81 18.15
N GLY A 14 -14.24 -6.39 18.46
CA GLY A 14 -15.33 -5.74 19.20
C GLY A 14 -16.17 -4.77 18.36
N LEU A 15 -15.97 -4.70 17.04
CA LEU A 15 -16.78 -3.91 16.12
C LEU A 15 -17.79 -4.81 15.38
N SER A 16 -18.95 -4.24 15.05
CA SER A 16 -20.06 -4.97 14.43
C SER A 16 -20.17 -4.80 12.92
N SER A 17 -19.31 -3.98 12.31
CA SER A 17 -19.27 -3.77 10.86
C SER A 17 -18.39 -4.83 10.20
N GLU A 18 -18.75 -5.21 8.97
CA GLU A 18 -17.83 -5.97 8.12
C GLU A 18 -16.60 -5.09 7.84
N GLU A 19 -15.43 -5.56 8.28
CA GLU A 19 -14.13 -4.87 8.10
C GLU A 19 -13.65 -5.08 6.66
N GLY A 20 -13.21 -4.01 6.00
CA GLY A 20 -12.51 -4.07 4.72
C GLY A 20 -11.00 -4.17 4.90
N ALA A 21 -10.28 -4.24 3.78
CA ALA A 21 -8.83 -4.13 3.82
C ALA A 21 -8.40 -2.68 4.08
N PHE A 22 -7.39 -2.50 4.94
CA PHE A 22 -6.92 -1.18 5.33
C PHE A 22 -5.94 -0.63 4.28
N GLY A 23 -6.27 0.53 3.72
CA GLY A 23 -5.44 1.13 2.67
C GLY A 23 -4.01 1.39 3.14
N ILE A 24 -3.84 1.90 4.36
CA ILE A 24 -2.50 2.14 4.93
C ILE A 24 -1.67 0.85 5.10
N CYS A 25 -2.31 -0.26 5.50
CA CYS A 25 -1.62 -1.54 5.65
C CYS A 25 -1.09 -2.05 4.31
N SER A 26 -1.88 -1.86 3.24
CA SER A 26 -1.50 -2.22 1.87
C SER A 26 -0.30 -1.40 1.40
N PHE A 27 -0.32 -0.07 1.60
CA PHE A 27 0.83 0.79 1.25
C PHE A 27 2.09 0.49 2.06
N TRP A 28 1.98 0.10 3.34
CA TRP A 28 3.14 -0.32 4.13
C TRP A 28 3.78 -1.61 3.63
N ASP A 29 2.99 -2.55 3.11
CA ASP A 29 3.52 -3.78 2.52
C ASP A 29 4.33 -3.46 1.26
N GLU A 30 3.79 -2.62 0.38
CA GLU A 30 4.47 -2.15 -0.83
C GLU A 30 5.77 -1.38 -0.50
N GLU A 31 5.72 -0.52 0.51
CA GLU A 31 6.91 0.16 1.04
C GLU A 31 7.96 -0.86 1.55
N MET A 32 7.52 -1.93 2.21
CA MET A 32 8.40 -3.00 2.69
C MET A 32 9.06 -3.75 1.53
N PHE A 33 8.31 -4.12 0.48
CA PHE A 33 8.89 -4.73 -0.72
C PHE A 33 9.95 -3.83 -1.38
N ALA A 34 9.67 -2.53 -1.49
CA ALA A 34 10.62 -1.56 -2.03
C ALA A 34 11.91 -1.51 -1.19
N ARG A 35 11.78 -1.48 0.15
CA ARG A 35 12.93 -1.50 1.08
C ARG A 35 13.76 -2.79 1.01
N LEU A 36 13.14 -3.91 0.65
CA LEU A 36 13.83 -5.18 0.44
C LEU A 36 14.52 -5.28 -0.94
N GLY A 37 14.43 -4.25 -1.78
CA GLY A 37 14.94 -4.26 -3.15
C GLY A 37 14.08 -5.09 -4.11
N ARG A 38 12.89 -5.54 -3.69
CA ARG A 38 11.91 -6.25 -4.52
C ARG A 38 11.05 -5.24 -5.28
N VAL A 39 11.70 -4.38 -6.06
CA VAL A 39 11.11 -3.16 -6.65
C VAL A 39 10.00 -3.49 -7.64
N ASP A 40 10.15 -4.54 -8.45
CA ASP A 40 9.13 -4.94 -9.43
C ASP A 40 7.83 -5.37 -8.73
N GLU A 41 7.94 -6.17 -7.66
CA GLU A 41 6.79 -6.62 -6.87
C GLU A 41 6.14 -5.44 -6.13
N ALA A 42 6.95 -4.55 -5.57
CA ALA A 42 6.47 -3.33 -4.93
C ALA A 42 5.67 -2.47 -5.91
N ARG A 43 6.18 -2.27 -7.13
CA ARG A 43 5.53 -1.45 -8.16
C ARG A 43 4.24 -2.08 -8.65
N GLU A 44 4.23 -3.39 -8.90
CA GLU A 44 3.01 -4.09 -9.33
C GLU A 44 1.90 -4.01 -8.27
N ASN A 45 2.25 -4.19 -6.99
CA ASN A 45 1.29 -4.08 -5.89
C ASN A 45 0.81 -2.63 -5.70
N PHE A 46 1.74 -1.68 -5.72
CA PHE A 46 1.43 -0.25 -5.60
C PHE A 46 0.49 0.24 -6.69
N ASP A 47 0.74 -0.10 -7.96
CA ASP A 47 -0.13 0.25 -9.09
C ASP A 47 -1.53 -0.38 -8.94
N ARG A 48 -1.60 -1.59 -8.40
CA ARG A 48 -2.88 -2.26 -8.12
C ARG A 48 -3.64 -1.54 -7.01
N THR A 49 -2.98 -1.18 -5.91
CA THR A 49 -3.61 -0.43 -4.81
C THR A 49 -4.04 0.97 -5.27
N LEU A 50 -3.25 1.62 -6.12
CA LEU A 50 -3.61 2.91 -6.73
C LEU A 50 -4.89 2.83 -7.56
N SER A 51 -5.20 1.68 -8.16
CA SER A 51 -6.40 1.52 -8.99
C SER A 51 -7.72 1.61 -8.19
N TYR A 52 -7.68 1.53 -6.86
CA TYR A 52 -8.85 1.71 -5.99
C TYR A 52 -9.12 3.18 -5.64
N ALA A 53 -8.23 4.12 -6.00
CA ALA A 53 -8.50 5.54 -5.78
C ALA A 53 -9.76 5.98 -6.53
N ASN A 54 -10.51 6.93 -5.98
CA ASN A 54 -11.59 7.55 -6.75
C ASN A 54 -11.02 8.43 -7.88
N ASP A 55 -11.92 9.06 -8.64
CA ASP A 55 -11.60 9.97 -9.74
C ASP A 55 -10.78 11.21 -9.34
N LEU A 56 -10.73 11.55 -8.04
CA LEU A 56 -9.92 12.61 -7.48
C LEU A 56 -8.57 12.12 -6.91
N GLY A 57 -8.28 10.81 -6.99
CA GLY A 57 -7.09 10.21 -6.39
C GLY A 57 -7.18 10.03 -4.87
N LEU A 58 -8.39 10.08 -4.30
CA LEU A 58 -8.61 10.00 -2.85
C LEU A 58 -8.96 8.58 -2.42
N PHE A 59 -8.53 8.23 -1.20
CA PHE A 59 -8.80 6.96 -0.54
C PHE A 59 -9.64 7.11 0.73
N ALA A 60 -10.44 6.08 1.01
CA ALA A 60 -11.01 5.87 2.33
C ALA A 60 -10.03 5.13 3.26
N GLU A 61 -10.49 4.88 4.48
CA GLU A 61 -9.76 4.07 5.47
C GLU A 61 -9.64 2.62 5.02
N GLU A 62 -10.77 2.08 4.56
CA GLU A 62 -10.92 0.70 4.18
C GLU A 62 -11.45 0.57 2.74
N ILE A 63 -11.08 -0.54 2.10
CA ILE A 63 -11.53 -0.92 0.77
C ILE A 63 -12.12 -2.33 0.89
N ASP A 64 -13.37 -2.49 0.46
CA ASP A 64 -13.98 -3.81 0.27
C ASP A 64 -13.22 -4.54 -0.86
N PRO A 65 -12.55 -5.68 -0.59
CA PRO A 65 -11.76 -6.35 -1.62
C PRO A 65 -12.58 -7.04 -2.72
N GLU A 66 -13.87 -7.31 -2.48
CA GLU A 66 -14.76 -7.92 -3.47
C GLU A 66 -15.33 -6.86 -4.42
N THR A 67 -15.69 -5.70 -3.89
CA THR A 67 -16.40 -4.66 -4.66
C THR A 67 -15.55 -3.45 -5.03
N GLY A 68 -14.44 -3.23 -4.32
CA GLY A 68 -13.64 -2.00 -4.39
C GLY A 68 -14.30 -0.81 -3.70
N ALA A 69 -15.41 -1.00 -2.98
CA ALA A 69 -16.12 0.07 -2.30
C ALA A 69 -15.29 0.66 -1.16
N PHE A 70 -15.42 1.97 -0.97
CA PHE A 70 -14.84 2.66 0.17
C PHE A 70 -15.67 2.46 1.42
N LEU A 71 -14.98 2.07 2.49
CA LEU A 71 -15.53 1.83 3.82
C LEU A 71 -14.80 2.73 4.84
N GLY A 72 -15.48 3.02 5.94
CA GLY A 72 -14.93 3.85 7.02
C GLY A 72 -14.74 5.32 6.63
N ASN A 73 -13.72 5.95 7.21
CA ASN A 73 -13.50 7.39 7.07
C ASN A 73 -13.08 7.77 5.63
N PHE A 74 -13.65 8.86 5.10
CA PHE A 74 -13.30 9.39 3.78
C PHE A 74 -13.31 10.93 3.74
N PRO A 75 -12.26 11.59 3.18
CA PRO A 75 -10.98 11.01 2.79
C PRO A 75 -10.11 10.69 4.02
N GLN A 76 -9.44 9.55 4.03
CA GLN A 76 -8.64 9.14 5.19
C GLN A 76 -7.20 9.64 5.10
N ALA A 77 -6.83 10.59 5.94
CA ALA A 77 -5.50 11.19 5.93
C ALA A 77 -4.36 10.16 6.09
N PHE A 78 -4.54 9.18 6.98
CA PHE A 78 -3.52 8.15 7.24
C PHE A 78 -3.26 7.25 6.02
N THR A 79 -4.30 6.86 5.28
CA THR A 79 -4.14 6.10 4.04
C THR A 79 -3.26 6.87 3.04
N HIS A 80 -3.50 8.18 2.90
CA HIS A 80 -2.69 9.02 2.01
C HIS A 80 -1.25 9.22 2.49
N VAL A 81 -1.01 9.24 3.81
CA VAL A 81 0.36 9.23 4.36
C VAL A 81 1.08 7.94 3.98
N GLY A 82 0.40 6.79 4.09
CA GLY A 82 0.93 5.49 3.62
C GLY A 82 1.30 5.54 2.14
N LEU A 83 0.38 6.01 1.29
CA LEU A 83 0.61 6.18 -0.16
C LEU A 83 1.85 7.02 -0.46
N ILE A 84 1.98 8.19 0.18
CA ILE A 84 3.10 9.10 -0.06
C ILE A 84 4.43 8.45 0.33
N ASN A 85 4.47 7.76 1.47
CA ASN A 85 5.70 7.09 1.94
C ASN A 85 6.11 5.93 1.02
N ALA A 86 5.15 5.12 0.59
CA ALA A 86 5.39 4.02 -0.35
C ALA A 86 5.92 4.55 -1.68
N ALA A 87 5.29 5.59 -2.24
CA ALA A 87 5.71 6.22 -3.49
C ALA A 87 7.16 6.76 -3.42
N LEU A 88 7.49 7.51 -2.37
CA LEU A 88 8.84 8.06 -2.17
C LEU A 88 9.88 6.95 -2.00
N THR A 89 9.53 5.87 -1.31
CA THR A 89 10.43 4.73 -1.10
C THR A 89 10.65 3.95 -2.39
N LEU A 90 9.60 3.73 -3.17
CA LEU A 90 9.67 3.05 -4.47
C LEU A 90 10.55 3.82 -5.46
N GLU A 91 10.42 5.15 -5.50
CA GLU A 91 11.24 6.01 -6.37
C GLU A 91 12.73 5.88 -6.00
N ASN A 92 13.07 6.06 -4.72
CA ASN A 92 14.45 5.94 -4.25
C ASN A 92 15.05 4.55 -4.54
N ALA A 93 14.27 3.48 -4.32
CA ALA A 93 14.74 2.12 -4.58
C ALA A 93 14.93 1.83 -6.07
N SER A 94 14.13 2.47 -6.94
CA SER A 94 14.26 2.36 -8.39
C SER A 94 15.55 3.04 -8.88
N ASP A 95 15.88 4.21 -8.34
CA ASP A 95 17.12 4.93 -8.65
C ASP A 95 18.37 4.13 -8.26
N ASP A 96 18.37 3.51 -7.07
CA ASP A 96 19.48 2.67 -6.60
C ASP A 96 19.71 1.44 -7.50
N SER A 97 18.65 0.88 -8.09
CA SER A 97 18.76 -0.25 -9.03
C SER A 97 19.37 0.12 -10.39
N SER A 98 19.37 1.41 -10.73
CA SER A 98 19.88 1.95 -12.00
C SER A 98 21.33 2.45 -11.92
N GLY A 99 21.89 2.51 -10.71
CA GLY A 99 23.31 2.83 -10.49
C GLY A 99 24.24 1.71 -10.97
N PRO A 100 25.45 2.02 -11.45
CA PRO A 100 26.45 0.99 -11.73
C PRO A 100 26.68 0.18 -10.44
N PRO A 101 26.85 -1.16 -10.52
CA PRO A 101 27.08 -1.97 -9.33
C PRO A 101 28.25 -1.37 -8.55
N LEU A 102 28.05 -1.14 -7.25
CA LEU A 102 29.12 -0.70 -6.36
C LEU A 102 30.22 -1.76 -6.44
N THR A 103 31.25 -1.48 -7.24
CA THR A 103 32.46 -2.28 -7.24
C THR A 103 33.04 -2.11 -5.85
N SER A 104 32.90 -3.11 -4.99
CA SER A 104 33.55 -3.16 -3.69
C SER A 104 35.06 -3.27 -3.93
N GLY A 105 35.69 -2.11 -4.13
CA GLY A 105 37.13 -1.96 -4.17
C GLY A 105 37.65 -1.80 -2.75
N TRP A 106 37.98 -2.94 -2.14
CA TRP A 106 39.08 -3.06 -1.19
C TRP A 106 39.97 -4.21 -1.65
#